data_AF-A0ABD3D8T7-F1
#
_entry.id   AF-A0ABD3D8T7-F1
#
_cell.length_a   1.000
_cell.length_b   1.000
_cell.length_c   1.000
_cell.angle_alpha   90.00
_cell.angle_beta   90.00
_cell.angle_gamma   90.00
#
_symmetry.space_group_name_H-M   'P 1'
#
loop_
_entity.id
_entity.type
_entity.pdbx_description
1 polymer ?
#
loop_
_entity_poly.entity_id
_entity_poly.type
_entity_poly.pdbx_seq_one_letter_code
_entity_poly.pdbx_strand_id
1 'polypeptide(L)' 'MGMRSNTISKPKWVYPKCCQQDAGDAEFGLFVMRHMLEIIKLDITNSFEKVLAMEEPYSSEDMDDVRKRWAEYFLDVM' A
#
# COMPACT_ATOMS: atom_id res chain seq x y z
N MET A 1 43.45 2.43 11.07
CA MET A 1 42.21 2.87 11.74
C MET A 1 41.29 3.48 10.71
N GLY A 2 40.25 2.78 10.26
CA GLY A 2 39.26 3.32 9.32
C GLY A 2 38.06 3.86 10.09
N MET A 3 37.81 5.17 10.01
CA MET A 3 36.59 5.78 10.54
C MET A 3 35.39 5.29 9.73
N ARG A 4 34.50 4.51 10.37
CA ARG A 4 33.17 4.26 9.84
C ARG A 4 32.34 5.52 10.03
N SER A 5 32.10 6.24 8.94
CA SER A 5 31.11 7.31 8.91
C SER A 5 29.72 6.69 9.07
N ASN A 6 29.18 6.72 10.30
CA ASN A 6 27.77 6.42 10.55
C ASN A 6 26.96 7.70 10.35
N THR A 7 26.77 8.11 9.10
CA THR A 7 25.76 9.13 8.77
C THR A 7 24.39 8.46 8.83
N ILE A 8 23.71 8.58 9.97
CA ILE A 8 22.30 8.26 10.09
C ILE A 8 21.55 9.27 9.22
N SER A 9 21.02 8.82 8.08
CA SER A 9 20.19 9.66 7.23
C SER A 9 18.90 10.01 7.96
N LYS A 10 18.47 11.27 7.85
CA LYS A 10 17.18 11.68 8.40
C LYS A 10 16.06 10.97 7.62
N PRO A 11 14.98 10.51 8.30
CA PRO A 11 13.81 9.99 7.61
C PRO A 11 13.30 11.03 6.60
N LYS A 12 13.05 10.60 5.37
CA LYS A 12 12.49 11.45 4.32
C LYS A 12 11.03 11.07 4.14
N TRP A 13 10.16 12.06 4.18
CA TRP A 13 8.78 11.87 3.75
C TRP A 13 8.72 11.72 2.23
N VAL A 14 8.02 10.69 1.76
CA VAL A 14 7.83 10.41 0.33
C VAL A 14 6.35 10.46 0.00
N TYR A 15 6.02 11.01 -1.16
CA TYR A 15 4.67 11.04 -1.71
C TYR A 15 4.65 10.19 -2.97
N PRO A 16 4.57 8.86 -2.82
CA PRO A 16 4.49 7.99 -3.97
C PRO A 16 3.19 8.27 -4.73
N LYS A 17 3.28 8.33 -6.05
CA LYS A 17 2.08 8.29 -6.89
C LYS A 17 1.50 6.90 -6.79
N CYS A 18 0.22 6.79 -6.45
CA CYS A 18 -0.53 5.55 -6.42
C CYS A 18 -1.86 5.73 -7.12
N CYS A 19 -2.49 4.62 -7.48
CA CYS A 19 -3.87 4.59 -7.94
C CYS A 19 -4.74 5.40 -6.99
N GLN A 20 -5.44 6.40 -7.53
CA GLN A 20 -6.33 7.26 -6.76
C GLN A 20 -7.76 6.97 -7.20
N GLN A 21 -8.67 6.90 -6.26
CA GLN A 21 -10.09 6.91 -6.58
C GLN A 21 -10.51 8.27 -7.15
N ASP A 22 -11.63 8.28 -7.86
CA ASP A 22 -12.23 9.52 -8.34
C ASP A 22 -12.70 10.41 -7.17
N ALA A 23 -12.69 11.71 -7.42
CA ALA A 23 -13.11 12.70 -6.44
C ALA A 23 -14.62 12.53 -6.14
N GLY A 24 -14.94 12.33 -4.85
CA GLY A 24 -16.32 12.18 -4.38
C GLY A 24 -16.78 10.75 -4.15
N ASP A 25 -15.93 9.75 -4.44
CA ASP A 25 -16.22 8.36 -4.08
C ASP A 25 -15.95 8.10 -2.58
N ALA A 26 -16.67 7.15 -1.98
CA ALA A 26 -16.58 6.81 -0.56
C ALA A 26 -15.68 5.59 -0.28
N GLU A 27 -14.99 5.07 -1.29
CA GLU A 27 -14.25 3.80 -1.23
C GLU A 27 -12.78 3.91 -0.78
N PHE A 28 -12.36 5.04 -0.20
CA PHE A 28 -10.95 5.29 0.15
C PHE A 28 -10.35 4.18 1.02
N GLY A 29 -11.18 3.60 1.91
CA GLY A 29 -10.76 2.48 2.76
C GLY A 29 -10.36 1.22 1.99
N LEU A 30 -11.04 0.93 0.87
CA LEU A 30 -10.74 -0.24 0.03
C LEU A 30 -9.42 -0.06 -0.73
N PHE A 31 -9.13 1.16 -1.18
CA PHE A 31 -7.84 1.49 -1.82
C PHE A 31 -6.67 1.31 -0.83
N VAL A 32 -6.82 1.80 0.40
CA VAL A 32 -5.82 1.57 1.46
C VAL A 32 -5.62 0.06 1.71
N MET A 33 -6.71 -0.67 1.86
CA MET A 33 -6.70 -2.12 2.06
C MET A 33 -6.01 -2.86 0.91
N ARG A 34 -6.22 -2.45 -0.34
CA ARG A 34 -5.55 -3.05 -1.51
C ARG A 34 -4.05 -2.77 -1.48
N HIS A 35 -3.65 -1.53 -1.25
CA HIS A 35 -2.24 -1.16 -1.17
C HIS A 35 -1.50 -1.92 -0.07
N MET A 36 -2.13 -2.09 1.10
CA MET A 36 -1.56 -2.89 2.19
C MET A 36 -1.36 -4.35 1.79
N LEU A 37 -2.32 -4.95 1.08
CA LEU A 37 -2.17 -6.31 0.55
C LEU A 37 -1.00 -6.41 -0.44
N GLU A 38 -0.80 -5.43 -1.32
CA GLU A 38 0.34 -5.43 -2.25
C GLU A 38 1.69 -5.29 -1.52
N ILE A 39 1.77 -4.43 -0.50
CA ILE A 39 2.98 -4.29 0.33
C ILE A 39 3.35 -5.63 0.96
N ILE A 40 2.36 -6.32 1.54
CA ILE A 40 2.56 -7.62 2.20
C ILE A 40 2.92 -8.70 1.19
N LYS A 41 2.20 -8.80 0.06
CA LYS A 41 2.45 -9.81 -0.99
C LYS A 41 3.84 -9.70 -1.59
N LEU A 42 4.34 -8.49 -1.79
CA LEU A 42 5.65 -8.24 -2.37
C LEU A 42 6.78 -8.33 -1.34
N ASP A 43 6.47 -8.55 -0.06
CA ASP A 43 7.41 -8.52 1.08
C ASP A 43 8.26 -7.24 1.10
N ILE A 44 7.65 -6.11 0.70
CA ILE A 44 8.36 -4.84 0.60
C ILE A 44 8.29 -4.11 1.94
N THR A 45 9.37 -4.19 2.68
CA THR A 45 9.55 -3.51 3.97
C THR A 45 10.40 -2.25 3.88
N ASN A 46 11.09 -2.04 2.74
CA ASN A 46 12.14 -1.02 2.62
C ASN A 46 11.89 0.06 1.55
N SER A 47 10.84 -0.04 0.72
CA SER A 47 10.57 0.95 -0.34
C SER A 47 9.11 0.96 -0.82
N PHE A 48 8.27 1.77 -0.18
CA PHE A 48 6.87 1.93 -0.59
C PHE A 48 6.69 2.58 -1.96
N GLU A 49 7.67 3.35 -2.45
CA GLU A 49 7.66 3.91 -3.80
C GLU A 49 7.56 2.82 -4.88
N LYS A 50 8.17 1.65 -4.67
CA LYS A 50 8.11 0.53 -5.63
C LYS A 50 6.75 -0.15 -5.66
N VAL A 51 6.09 -0.26 -4.50
CA VAL A 51 4.77 -0.88 -4.39
C VAL A 51 3.69 0.02 -4.96
N LEU A 52 3.82 1.32 -4.68
CA LEU A 52 2.75 2.26 -4.92
C LEU A 52 2.78 2.85 -6.33
N ALA A 53 3.86 2.70 -7.11
CA ALA A 53 4.01 3.24 -8.47
C ALA A 53 3.03 2.72 -9.54
N MET A 54 1.97 2.00 -9.19
CA MET A 54 0.88 1.69 -10.11
C MET A 54 -0.05 2.90 -10.27
N GLU A 55 -0.14 3.41 -11.49
CA GLU A 55 -1.07 4.48 -11.88
C GLU A 55 -2.38 3.92 -12.48
N GLU A 56 -2.48 2.60 -12.72
CA GLU A 56 -3.68 2.00 -13.31
C GLU A 56 -4.86 2.03 -12.33
N PRO A 57 -6.06 2.50 -12.76
CA PRO A 57 -7.27 2.44 -11.96
C PRO A 57 -7.61 1.01 -11.56
N TYR A 58 -7.98 0.81 -10.29
CA TYR A 58 -8.54 -0.47 -9.88
C TYR A 58 -9.91 -0.68 -10.50
N SER A 59 -10.16 -1.90 -10.96
CA SER A 59 -11.47 -2.29 -11.45
C SER A 59 -12.46 -2.46 -10.29
N SER A 60 -13.76 -2.47 -10.60
CA SER A 60 -14.79 -2.85 -9.62
C SER A 60 -14.58 -4.28 -9.11
N GLU A 61 -14.10 -5.18 -9.97
CA GLU A 61 -13.77 -6.56 -9.61
C GLU A 61 -12.62 -6.61 -8.59
N ASP A 62 -11.58 -5.79 -8.75
CA ASP A 62 -10.50 -5.67 -7.78
C ASP A 62 -11.02 -5.21 -6.41
N MET A 63 -11.95 -4.26 -6.38
CA MET A 63 -12.54 -3.74 -5.15
C MET A 63 -13.44 -4.76 -4.46
N ASP A 64 -14.24 -5.49 -5.23
CA ASP A 64 -15.07 -6.58 -4.72
C ASP A 64 -14.22 -7.69 -4.10
N ASP A 65 -13.13 -8.06 -4.76
CA ASP A 65 -12.16 -9.05 -4.27
C ASP A 65 -11.50 -8.61 -2.95
N VAL A 66 -11.09 -7.34 -2.87
CA VAL A 66 -10.52 -6.77 -1.64
C VAL A 66 -11.54 -6.80 -0.52
N ARG A 67 -12.76 -6.33 -0.79
CA ARG A 67 -13.85 -6.31 0.20
C ARG A 67 -14.14 -7.71 0.75
N LYS A 68 -14.24 -8.71 -0.14
CA LYS A 68 -14.47 -10.10 0.22
C LYS A 68 -13.35 -10.66 1.09
N ARG A 69 -12.09 -10.53 0.66
CA ARG A 69 -10.93 -11.06 1.41
C ARG A 69 -10.83 -10.48 2.82
N TRP A 70 -11.02 -9.18 2.97
CA TRP A 70 -10.97 -8.55 4.28
C TRP A 70 -12.16 -8.93 5.15
N ALA A 71 -13.37 -9.04 4.58
CA ALA A 71 -14.53 -9.54 5.32
C ALA A 71 -14.32 -10.97 5.82
N GLU A 72 -13.83 -11.87 4.95
CA GLU A 72 -13.48 -13.25 5.33
C GLU A 72 -12.42 -13.27 6.44
N TYR A 73 -11.34 -12.50 6.30
CA TYR A 73 -10.30 -12.39 7.30
C TYR A 73 -10.84 -11.92 8.67
N PHE A 74 -11.66 -10.85 8.70
CA PHE A 74 -12.19 -10.36 9.96
C PHE A 74 -13.20 -11.30 10.60
N LEU A 75 -13.96 -12.06 9.80
CA LEU A 75 -14.92 -13.05 10.31
C LEU A 75 -14.25 -14.35 10.78
N ASP A 76 -13.12 -14.73 10.19
CA ASP A 76 -12.36 -15.93 10.58
C ASP A 76 -11.49 -15.69 11.83
N VAL A 77 -11.06 -14.44 12.04
CA VAL A 77 -10.22 -14.06 13.20
C VAL A 77 -11.05 -13.69 14.44
N MET A 78 -12.35 -13.42 14.31
CA MET A 78 -13.28 -13.17 15.42
C MET A 78 -13.93 -14.45 15.94
#